data_AF-A0A849KBZ6-F1
#
_entry.id   AF-A0A849KBZ6-F1
#
_cell.length_a   1.000
_cell.length_b   1.000
_cell.length_c   1.000
_cell.angle_alpha   90.00
_cell.angle_beta   90.00
_cell.angle_gamma   90.00
#
_symmetry.space_group_name_H-M   'P 1'
#
loop_
_entity.id
_entity.type
_entity.pdbx_description
1 polymer ?
#
loop_
_entity_poly.entity_id
_entity_poly.type
_entity_poly.pdbx_seq_one_letter_code
_entity_poly.pdbx_strand_id
1 'polypeptide(L)'
;MATRTSRSHAPAKAQTTEARAPADWMGEWSRQQMAVASENACTVYRGFEALRRIQEQAARAAAERHAAVAQKLRKPESGVDLAFVQGELLREDVTAATRYWQDLASAVIEMNTELLTSASKLVDTEDLMAATSARFLHS
;
A
#
# COMPACT_ATOMS: atom_id res chain seq x y z
N MET A 1 -22.52 40.32 -63.87
CA MET A 1 -22.05 38.97 -64.27
C MET A 1 -21.47 38.28 -63.05
N ALA A 2 -21.95 37.07 -62.78
CA ALA A 2 -21.77 36.32 -61.55
C ALA A 2 -20.40 35.63 -61.46
N THR A 3 -19.89 35.47 -60.24
CA THR A 3 -19.17 34.26 -59.84
C THR A 3 -19.56 33.88 -58.42
N ARG A 4 -20.40 32.83 -58.35
CA ARG A 4 -20.90 32.16 -57.15
C ARG A 4 -19.88 31.09 -56.79
N THR A 5 -19.10 31.29 -55.74
CA THR A 5 -18.16 30.27 -55.24
C THR A 5 -18.92 29.23 -54.43
N SER A 6 -18.75 27.98 -54.87
CA SER A 6 -19.44 26.78 -54.45
C SER A 6 -19.01 26.36 -53.04
N ARG A 7 -19.95 26.22 -52.11
CA ARG A 7 -19.74 25.51 -50.84
C ARG A 7 -19.74 24.02 -51.13
N SER A 8 -18.55 23.42 -51.15
CA SER A 8 -18.39 21.97 -51.09
C SER A 8 -18.75 21.48 -49.69
N HIS A 9 -19.94 20.88 -49.55
CA HIS A 9 -20.32 20.10 -48.38
C HIS A 9 -19.43 18.84 -48.34
N ALA A 10 -18.43 18.83 -47.47
CA ALA A 10 -17.79 17.57 -47.07
C ALA A 10 -18.81 16.75 -46.27
N PRO A 11 -18.96 15.44 -46.53
CA PRO A 11 -19.85 14.61 -45.74
C PRO A 11 -19.30 14.55 -44.32
N ALA A 12 -20.17 14.78 -43.34
CA ALA A 12 -19.91 14.45 -41.95
C ALA A 12 -19.44 12.99 -41.92
N LYS A 13 -18.18 12.76 -41.53
CA LYS A 13 -17.74 11.44 -41.12
C LYS A 13 -18.69 11.02 -40.02
N ALA A 14 -19.59 10.10 -40.36
CA ALA A 14 -20.31 9.32 -39.37
C ALA A 14 -19.24 8.82 -38.40
N GLN A 15 -19.26 9.33 -37.17
CA GLN A 15 -18.66 8.63 -36.07
C GLN A 15 -19.47 7.36 -35.96
N THR A 16 -19.04 6.34 -36.70
CA THR A 16 -19.33 4.96 -36.34
C THR A 16 -18.81 4.84 -34.92
N THR A 17 -19.74 4.87 -33.98
CA THR A 17 -19.58 4.29 -32.67
C THR A 17 -19.19 2.84 -32.93
N GLU A 18 -17.89 2.58 -33.06
CA GLU A 18 -17.38 1.22 -33.12
C GLU A 18 -17.83 0.57 -31.82
N ALA A 19 -18.85 -0.28 -31.93
CA ALA A 19 -19.29 -1.15 -30.88
C ALA A 19 -18.06 -1.99 -30.50
N ARG A 20 -17.42 -1.60 -29.40
CA ARG A 20 -16.23 -2.25 -28.84
C ARG A 20 -16.52 -3.75 -28.77
N ALA A 21 -15.75 -4.53 -29.54
CA ALA A 21 -16.08 -5.93 -29.74
C ALA A 21 -16.02 -6.70 -28.41
N PRO A 22 -16.83 -7.76 -28.22
CA PRO A 22 -16.77 -8.63 -27.05
C PRO A 22 -15.37 -9.20 -26.72
N ALA A 23 -14.43 -9.20 -27.66
CA ALA A 23 -13.05 -9.64 -27.42
C ALA A 23 -12.21 -8.59 -26.65
N ASP A 24 -12.51 -7.30 -26.81
CA ASP A 24 -11.70 -6.21 -26.23
C ASP A 24 -11.96 -6.02 -24.73
N TRP A 25 -13.14 -6.40 -24.23
CA TRP A 25 -13.47 -6.27 -22.80
C TRP A 25 -12.83 -7.36 -21.95
N MET A 26 -12.78 -8.61 -22.42
CA MET A 26 -12.09 -9.70 -21.69
C MET A 26 -10.60 -9.40 -21.58
N GLY A 27 -10.00 -8.84 -22.64
CA GLY A 27 -8.62 -8.38 -22.62
C GLY A 27 -8.40 -7.23 -21.63
N GLU A 28 -9.28 -6.22 -21.62
CA GLU A 28 -9.19 -5.09 -20.68
C GLU A 28 -9.34 -5.52 -19.23
N TRP A 29 -10.33 -6.37 -18.93
CA TRP A 29 -10.51 -6.95 -17.60
C TRP A 29 -9.27 -7.71 -17.13
N SER A 30 -8.74 -8.60 -17.98
CA SER A 30 -7.53 -9.37 -17.65
C SER A 30 -6.33 -8.46 -17.37
N ARG A 31 -6.18 -7.37 -18.14
CA ARG A 31 -5.12 -6.37 -17.89
C ARG A 31 -5.31 -5.68 -16.55
N GLN A 32 -6.53 -5.30 -16.20
CA GLN A 32 -6.84 -4.64 -14.92
C GLN A 32 -6.58 -5.57 -13.72
N GLN A 33 -6.94 -6.86 -13.83
CA GLN A 33 -6.62 -7.87 -12.82
C GLN A 33 -5.10 -7.98 -12.58
N MET A 34 -4.32 -8.05 -13.66
CA MET A 34 -2.86 -8.10 -13.55
C MET A 34 -2.25 -6.81 -12.97
N ALA A 35 -2.82 -5.65 -13.30
CA ALA A 35 -2.40 -4.37 -12.74
C ALA A 35 -2.64 -4.34 -11.23
N VAL A 36 -3.86 -4.68 -10.76
CA VAL A 36 -4.18 -4.73 -9.33
C VAL A 36 -3.33 -5.77 -8.60
N ALA A 37 -3.12 -6.96 -9.19
CA ALA A 37 -2.25 -7.96 -8.60
C ALA A 37 -0.80 -7.46 -8.42
N SER A 38 -0.29 -6.71 -9.41
CA SER A 38 1.05 -6.12 -9.36
C SER A 38 1.13 -5.00 -8.31
N GLU A 39 0.11 -4.13 -8.23
CA GLU A 39 0.01 -3.10 -7.19
C GLU A 39 -0.03 -3.72 -5.79
N ASN A 40 -0.83 -4.77 -5.59
CA ASN A 40 -0.92 -5.51 -4.33
C ASN A 40 0.43 -6.13 -3.94
N ALA A 41 1.13 -6.76 -4.88
CA ALA A 41 2.46 -7.31 -4.63
C ALA A 41 3.44 -6.20 -4.17
N CYS A 42 3.43 -5.05 -4.82
CA CYS A 42 4.24 -3.89 -4.42
C CYS A 42 3.88 -3.41 -3.01
N THR A 43 2.60 -3.34 -2.65
CA THR A 43 2.15 -2.99 -1.29
C THR A 43 2.65 -3.99 -0.26
N VAL A 44 2.57 -5.29 -0.53
CA VAL A 44 3.09 -6.33 0.37
C VAL A 44 4.60 -6.17 0.57
N TYR A 45 5.38 -5.99 -0.50
CA TYR A 45 6.83 -5.82 -0.38
C TYR A 45 7.20 -4.55 0.40
N ARG A 46 6.52 -3.43 0.16
CA ARG A 46 6.71 -2.19 0.94
C ARG A 46 6.36 -2.40 2.42
N GLY A 47 5.28 -3.13 2.70
CA GLY A 47 4.92 -3.53 4.06
C GLY A 47 6.02 -4.35 4.74
N PHE A 48 6.56 -5.37 4.07
CA PHE A 48 7.68 -6.16 4.59
C PHE A 48 8.94 -5.33 4.83
N GLU A 49 9.24 -4.36 3.97
CA GLU A 49 10.33 -3.42 4.22
C GLU A 49 10.09 -2.57 5.47
N ALA A 50 8.87 -2.07 5.68
CA ALA A 50 8.51 -1.31 6.87
C ALA A 50 8.70 -2.15 8.15
N LEU A 51 8.20 -3.39 8.15
CA LEU A 51 8.38 -4.32 9.27
C LEU A 51 9.86 -4.59 9.56
N ARG A 52 10.68 -4.81 8.51
CA ARG A 52 12.13 -5.02 8.67
C ARG A 52 12.82 -3.79 9.27
N ARG A 53 12.43 -2.58 8.88
CA ARG A 53 12.97 -1.33 9.46
C ARG A 53 12.61 -1.21 10.94
N ILE A 54 11.39 -1.54 11.33
CA ILE A 54 10.94 -1.54 12.74
C ILE A 54 11.78 -2.52 13.56
N GLN A 55 11.97 -3.75 13.05
CA GLN A 55 12.81 -4.76 13.70
C GLN A 55 14.26 -4.30 13.86
N GLU A 56 14.84 -3.73 12.79
CA GLU A 56 16.21 -3.23 12.81
C GLU A 56 16.39 -2.08 13.82
N GLN A 57 15.45 -1.13 13.87
CA GLN A 57 15.49 -0.03 14.84
C GLN A 57 15.39 -0.54 16.28
N ALA A 58 14.46 -1.47 16.55
CA ALA A 58 14.32 -2.06 17.88
C ALA A 58 15.58 -2.81 18.31
N ALA A 59 16.18 -3.59 17.42
CA ALA A 59 17.42 -4.32 17.68
C ALA A 59 18.59 -3.38 17.99
N ARG A 60 18.77 -2.32 17.19
CA ARG A 60 19.82 -1.31 17.42
C ARG A 60 19.65 -0.61 18.76
N ALA A 61 18.44 -0.14 19.07
CA ALA A 61 18.15 0.55 20.33
C ALA A 61 18.38 -0.36 21.55
N ALA A 62 18.01 -1.64 21.47
CA ALA A 62 18.29 -2.61 22.52
C ALA A 62 19.81 -2.83 22.70
N ALA A 63 20.54 -3.02 21.60
CA ALA A 63 21.99 -3.20 21.63
C ALA A 63 22.71 -2.00 22.28
N GLU A 64 22.32 -0.77 21.91
CA GLU A 64 22.87 0.46 22.48
C GLU A 64 22.59 0.57 23.99
N ARG A 65 21.36 0.29 24.42
CA ARG A 65 20.95 0.30 25.83
C ARG A 65 21.77 -0.70 26.65
N HIS A 66 21.84 -1.95 26.20
CA HIS A 66 22.61 -2.98 26.91
C HIS A 66 24.11 -2.70 26.90
N ALA A 67 24.66 -2.13 25.81
CA ALA A 67 26.06 -1.70 25.77
C ALA A 67 26.33 -0.59 26.80
N ALA A 68 25.43 0.39 26.93
CA ALA A 68 25.54 1.44 27.92
C ALA A 68 25.47 0.89 29.36
N VAL A 69 24.54 -0.03 29.64
CA VAL A 69 24.46 -0.70 30.94
C VAL A 69 25.73 -1.52 31.21
N ALA A 70 26.22 -2.29 30.25
CA ALA A 70 27.46 -3.06 30.40
C ALA A 70 28.66 -2.16 30.71
N GLN A 71 28.71 -0.94 30.16
CA GLN A 71 29.75 0.03 30.51
C GLN A 71 29.60 0.58 31.94
N LYS A 72 28.37 0.83 32.41
CA LYS A 72 28.11 1.24 33.81
C LYS A 72 28.56 0.16 34.79
N LEU A 73 28.16 -1.08 34.55
CA LEU A 73 28.46 -2.24 35.41
C LEU A 73 29.95 -2.60 35.50
N ARG A 74 30.79 -2.12 34.58
CA ARG A 74 32.26 -2.30 34.66
C ARG A 74 32.92 -1.36 35.66
N LYS A 75 32.22 -0.32 36.12
CA LYS A 75 32.71 0.58 37.16
C LYS A 75 32.43 -0.06 38.53
N PRO A 76 33.28 0.17 39.55
CA PRO A 76 33.00 -0.29 40.90
C PRO A 76 31.76 0.45 41.42
N GLU A 77 30.62 -0.23 41.47
CA GLU A 77 29.35 0.27 41.99
C GLU A 77 28.98 -0.47 43.29
N SER A 78 28.22 0.19 44.18
CA SER A 78 27.72 -0.46 45.40
C SER A 78 26.58 -1.43 45.06
N GLY A 79 26.32 -2.45 45.89
CA GLY A 79 25.26 -3.44 45.63
C GLY A 79 23.85 -2.83 45.49
N VAL A 80 23.60 -1.67 46.10
CA VAL A 80 22.33 -0.92 45.97
C VAL A 80 22.20 -0.29 44.58
N ASP A 81 23.32 0.18 44.00
CA ASP A 81 23.34 0.77 42.66
C ASP A 81 23.07 -0.31 41.58
N LEU A 82 23.53 -1.54 41.80
CA LEU A 82 23.31 -2.65 40.87
C LEU A 82 21.82 -3.00 40.71
N ALA A 83 21.09 -3.09 41.83
CA ALA A 83 19.66 -3.41 41.81
C ALA A 83 18.86 -2.29 41.12
N PHE A 84 19.26 -1.04 41.32
CA PHE A 84 18.68 0.10 40.63
C PHE A 84 18.92 0.04 39.11
N VAL A 85 20.15 -0.21 38.68
CA VAL A 85 20.51 -0.35 37.25
C VAL A 85 19.71 -1.48 36.58
N GLN A 86 19.53 -2.61 37.26
CA GLN A 86 18.73 -3.73 36.74
C GLN A 86 17.23 -3.37 36.64
N GLY A 87 16.68 -2.70 37.65
CA GLY A 87 15.29 -2.25 37.64
C GLY A 87 15.00 -1.25 36.52
N GLU A 88 15.90 -0.30 36.30
CA GLU A 88 15.81 0.64 35.20
C GLU A 88 15.85 -0.06 33.84
N LEU A 89 16.82 -0.96 33.63
CA LEU A 89 16.95 -1.72 32.39
C LEU A 89 15.67 -2.52 32.09
N LEU A 90 15.14 -3.24 33.08
CA LEU A 90 13.90 -4.02 32.91
C LEU A 90 12.72 -3.13 32.51
N ARG A 91 12.55 -1.98 33.17
CA ARG A 91 11.48 -1.03 32.85
C ARG A 91 11.62 -0.50 31.41
N GLU A 92 12.84 -0.19 31.00
CA GLU A 92 13.13 0.26 29.63
C GLU A 92 12.86 -0.85 28.60
N ASP A 93 13.24 -2.09 28.89
CA ASP A 93 12.99 -3.25 28.01
C ASP A 93 11.50 -3.49 27.81
N VAL A 94 10.71 -3.47 28.88
CA VAL A 94 9.24 -3.61 28.80
C VAL A 94 8.62 -2.47 27.98
N THR A 95 9.08 -1.25 28.20
CA THR A 95 8.58 -0.07 27.45
C THR A 95 8.93 -0.20 25.97
N ALA A 96 10.16 -0.60 25.66
CA ALA A 96 10.63 -0.78 24.29
C ALA A 96 9.90 -1.92 23.57
N ALA A 97 9.69 -3.05 24.25
CA ALA A 97 8.92 -4.17 23.71
C ALA A 97 7.47 -3.76 23.39
N THR A 98 6.85 -2.99 24.28
CA THR A 98 5.48 -2.47 24.06
C THR A 98 5.42 -1.60 22.82
N ARG A 99 6.36 -0.65 22.67
CA ARG A 99 6.44 0.22 21.48
C ARG A 99 6.67 -0.58 20.20
N TYR A 100 7.62 -1.51 20.23
CA TYR A 100 7.91 -2.39 19.10
C TYR A 100 6.65 -3.13 18.60
N TRP A 101 5.85 -3.68 19.53
CA TRP A 101 4.60 -4.35 19.17
C TRP A 101 3.55 -3.39 18.59
N GLN A 102 3.45 -2.17 19.13
CA GLN A 102 2.56 -1.14 18.60
C GLN A 102 2.96 -0.74 17.17
N ASP A 103 4.25 -0.53 16.92
CA ASP A 103 4.78 -0.15 15.61
C ASP A 103 4.53 -1.26 14.58
N LEU A 104 4.77 -2.52 14.96
CA LEU A 104 4.45 -3.67 14.10
C LEU A 104 2.96 -3.74 13.77
N ALA A 105 2.09 -3.60 14.77
CA ALA A 105 0.64 -3.65 14.57
C ALA A 105 0.19 -2.53 13.63
N SER A 106 0.71 -1.31 13.82
CA SER A 106 0.41 -0.18 12.96
C SER A 106 0.83 -0.44 11.51
N ALA A 107 2.04 -0.93 11.27
CA ALA A 107 2.53 -1.23 9.92
C ALA A 107 1.72 -2.34 9.23
N VAL A 108 1.27 -3.35 9.97
CA VAL A 108 0.39 -4.40 9.44
C VAL A 108 -1.00 -3.86 9.09
N ILE A 109 -1.58 -3.00 9.94
CA ILE A 109 -2.87 -2.36 9.68
C ILE A 109 -2.80 -1.46 8.44
N GLU A 110 -1.73 -0.69 8.29
CA GLU A 110 -1.51 0.18 7.13
C GLU A 110 -1.42 -0.66 5.84
N MET A 111 -0.60 -1.71 5.84
CA MET A 111 -0.48 -2.64 4.72
C MET A 111 -1.84 -3.27 4.34
N ASN A 112 -2.61 -3.75 5.33
CA ASN A 112 -3.93 -4.34 5.06
C ASN A 112 -4.94 -3.31 4.54
N THR A 113 -4.90 -2.08 5.04
CA THR A 113 -5.76 -0.98 4.57
C THR A 113 -5.47 -0.65 3.11
N GLU A 114 -4.20 -0.58 2.71
CA GLU A 114 -3.80 -0.36 1.31
C GLU A 114 -4.25 -1.50 0.39
N LEU A 115 -4.14 -2.75 0.85
CA LEU A 115 -4.60 -3.92 0.09
C LEU A 115 -6.12 -3.91 -0.10
N LEU A 116 -6.89 -3.62 0.95
CA LEU A 116 -8.35 -3.51 0.87
C LEU A 116 -8.79 -2.38 -0.06
N THR A 117 -8.11 -1.24 -0.02
CA THR A 117 -8.38 -0.11 -0.93
C THR A 117 -8.09 -0.47 -2.37
N SER A 118 -7.07 -1.30 -2.62
CA SER A 118 -6.76 -1.77 -3.98
C SER A 118 -7.77 -2.82 -4.46
N ALA A 119 -8.27 -3.67 -3.57
CA ALA A 119 -9.33 -4.62 -3.87
C ALA A 119 -10.69 -3.95 -4.14
N SER A 120 -11.03 -2.87 -3.43
CA SER A 120 -12.33 -2.18 -3.64
C SER A 120 -12.43 -1.56 -5.04
N LYS A 121 -11.31 -1.09 -5.62
CA LYS A 121 -11.27 -0.59 -7.01
C LYS A 121 -11.72 -1.64 -8.02
N LEU A 122 -11.47 -2.91 -7.75
CA LEU A 122 -11.88 -4.03 -8.59
C LEU A 122 -13.40 -4.19 -8.60
N VAL A 123 -14.03 -4.11 -7.42
CA VAL A 123 -15.47 -4.24 -7.22
C VAL A 123 -16.21 -3.06 -7.87
N ASP A 124 -15.73 -1.83 -7.68
CA ASP A 124 -16.31 -0.64 -8.33
C ASP A 124 -16.25 -0.74 -9.86
N THR A 125 -15.20 -1.38 -10.38
CA THR A 125 -15.06 -1.63 -11.82
C THR A 125 -16.07 -2.67 -12.30
N GLU A 126 -16.29 -3.76 -11.54
CA GLU A 126 -17.32 -4.78 -11.86
C GLU A 126 -18.74 -4.20 -11.91
N ASP A 127 -19.11 -3.37 -10.93
CA ASP A 127 -20.44 -2.74 -10.86
C ASP A 127 -20.65 -1.76 -12.03
N LEU A 128 -19.63 -0.97 -12.36
CA LEU A 128 -19.67 -0.08 -13.52
C LEU A 128 -19.81 -0.87 -14.84
N MET A 129 -19.14 -2.01 -14.95
CA MET A 129 -19.23 -2.90 -16.11
C MET A 129 -20.61 -3.57 -16.23
N ALA A 130 -21.19 -4.02 -15.12
CA ALA A 130 -22.54 -4.59 -15.09
C ALA A 130 -23.59 -3.55 -15.53
N ALA A 131 -23.49 -2.32 -15.02
CA ALA A 131 -24.37 -1.22 -15.40
C ALA A 131 -24.25 -0.84 -16.90
N THR A 132 -23.03 -0.90 -17.45
CA THR A 132 -22.78 -0.59 -18.86
C THR A 132 -23.33 -1.69 -19.78
N SER A 133 -23.13 -2.96 -19.42
CA SER A 133 -23.64 -4.11 -20.18
C SER A 133 -25.17 -4.15 -20.23
N ALA A 134 -25.84 -3.83 -19.10
CA ALA A 134 -27.29 -3.72 -19.04
C ALA A 134 -27.84 -2.60 -19.95
N ARG A 135 -27.10 -1.48 -20.08
CA ARG A 135 -27.49 -0.35 -20.93
C ARG A 135 -27.39 -0.67 -22.43
N PHE A 136 -26.46 -1.52 -22.85
CA PHE A 136 -26.33 -1.96 -24.25
C PHE A 136 -27.36 -3.03 -24.68
N LEU A 137 -27.92 -3.79 -23.74
CA LEU A 137 -28.94 -4.81 -24.03
C LEU A 137 -30.36 -4.24 -24.15
N HIS A 138 -30.57 -2.98 -23.75
CA HIS A 138 -31.87 -2.29 -23.77
C HIS A 138 -31.95 -1.12 -24.78
N SER A 139 -30.97 -0.97 -25.66
CA SER A 139 -30.95 0.00 -26.78
C SER A 139 -31.13 -0.71 -28.12
#